data_AF-A0A447UM82-F1
#
_entry.id   AF-A0A447UM82-F1
#
_cell.length_a   1.000
_cell.length_b   1.000
_cell.length_c   1.000
_cell.angle_alpha   90.00
_cell.angle_beta   90.00
_cell.angle_gamma   90.00
#
_symmetry.space_group_name_H-M   'P 1'
#
loop_
_entity.id
_entity.type
_entity.pdbx_description
1 polymer ?
#
loop_
_entity_poly.entity_id
_entity_poly.type
_entity_poly.pdbx_seq_one_letter_code
_entity_poly.pdbx_strand_id
1 'polypeptide(L)'
;MSGKELQNDPLMLMRGSQLAMAKNGQRLRLMDGWLVTQDEQGHYWYLLHGELAGSSFDMQQTHQLVTTLSALEGELKTRYPQAQLLSRGTVFYSDYASQQAKQDISTLGVATVLGVILLIVAVFRSLRPLLLCLISIGVGALAGTVVTLLIFGELHLMTLVMSMSIIGISADYTLYYLTERMVHGNDASPWQSLAKVRNALLLALLTTVAAYLIMMLAPFPGIRQMAVFAAVGLSASCLTVIFWHPWLCRGLPVRPVPAIVLMLRWLAAWRRNKKLSIGLPVALAIFSLAGIATLHVDDDISQLQALPQQILAQEKAITALTGQSVDQKWFVVYGQSAQQTLERLEAFTPALEQAKRDGLFSDYRTLPINSLARQQQDLKLLKNAAPAVSRALQNAGLSTVNPDLNAMPVTVDAWLASPASEGWRLLWLTRENGESGVLVPVDGVKRSGRAERPRHAIFRRGVG
;
A
#
# COMPACT_ATOMS: atom_id res chain seq x y z
N MET A 1 -39.29 32.07 -5.68
CA MET A 1 -38.75 32.38 -7.01
C MET A 1 -39.00 33.85 -7.26
N SER A 2 -37.97 34.60 -7.69
CA SER A 2 -38.13 36.02 -7.98
C SER A 2 -38.63 36.20 -9.41
N GLY A 3 -39.45 37.22 -9.68
CA GLY A 3 -39.83 37.55 -11.07
C GLY A 3 -38.62 37.84 -11.96
N LYS A 4 -37.52 38.34 -11.36
CA LYS A 4 -36.23 38.57 -12.05
C LYS A 4 -35.48 37.27 -12.38
N GLU A 5 -35.70 36.21 -11.61
CA GLU A 5 -35.14 34.88 -11.88
C GLU A 5 -35.83 34.26 -13.09
N LEU A 6 -37.17 34.30 -13.14
CA LEU A 6 -37.97 33.80 -14.26
C LEU A 6 -37.75 34.58 -15.57
N GLN A 7 -37.39 35.86 -15.49
CA GLN A 7 -37.03 36.64 -16.68
C GLN A 7 -35.69 36.20 -17.31
N ASN A 8 -34.72 35.78 -16.49
CA ASN A 8 -33.38 35.41 -16.96
C ASN A 8 -33.21 33.89 -17.16
N ASP A 9 -33.97 33.07 -16.44
CA ASP A 9 -34.01 31.60 -16.55
C ASP A 9 -35.47 31.10 -16.61
N PRO A 10 -36.22 31.40 -17.69
CA PRO A 10 -37.61 30.97 -17.86
C PRO A 10 -37.86 29.48 -17.69
N LEU A 11 -36.86 28.68 -18.06
CA LEU A 11 -36.92 27.23 -18.05
C LEU A 11 -36.41 26.65 -16.72
N MET A 12 -35.96 27.51 -15.80
CA MET A 12 -35.40 27.16 -14.49
C MET A 12 -34.25 26.13 -14.55
N LEU A 13 -33.49 26.14 -15.65
CA LEU A 13 -32.44 25.16 -15.92
C LEU A 13 -31.21 25.40 -15.05
N MET A 14 -30.84 26.66 -14.80
CA MET A 14 -29.72 27.01 -13.92
C MET A 14 -30.06 26.68 -12.46
N ARG A 15 -31.28 26.96 -12.03
CA ARG A 15 -31.71 26.55 -10.69
C ARG A 15 -31.76 25.03 -10.55
N GLY A 16 -32.28 24.34 -11.58
CA GLY A 16 -32.33 22.89 -11.62
C GLY A 16 -30.94 22.26 -11.51
N SER A 17 -29.96 22.78 -12.25
CA SER A 17 -28.58 22.30 -12.22
C SER A 17 -27.91 22.57 -10.86
N GLN A 18 -28.08 23.76 -10.28
CA GLN A 18 -27.55 24.08 -8.96
C GLN A 18 -28.14 23.20 -7.86
N LEU A 19 -29.46 22.93 -7.89
CA LEU A 19 -30.11 22.03 -6.93
C LEU A 19 -29.66 20.58 -7.10
N ALA A 20 -29.41 20.13 -8.34
CA ALA A 20 -28.87 18.80 -8.61
C ALA A 20 -27.42 18.68 -8.11
N MET A 21 -26.59 19.71 -8.30
CA MET A 21 -25.23 19.76 -7.77
C MET A 21 -25.20 19.78 -6.23
N ALA A 22 -26.09 20.55 -5.60
CA ALA A 22 -26.18 20.64 -4.14
C ALA A 22 -26.65 19.34 -3.46
N LYS A 23 -27.41 18.49 -4.18
CA LYS A 23 -27.82 17.17 -3.68
C LYS A 23 -26.66 16.17 -3.61
N ASN A 24 -25.63 16.35 -4.44
CA ASN A 24 -24.48 15.45 -4.51
C ASN A 24 -23.41 15.79 -3.46
N GLY A 25 -23.73 15.53 -2.19
CA GLY A 25 -22.76 14.98 -1.24
C GLY A 25 -21.69 15.92 -0.68
N GLN A 26 -22.07 17.01 -0.02
CA GLN A 26 -21.19 17.67 0.94
C GLN A 26 -21.88 17.78 2.30
N ARG A 27 -21.44 16.94 3.26
CA ARG A 27 -21.75 17.14 4.69
C ARG A 27 -21.04 18.39 5.25
N LEU A 28 -20.01 18.84 4.53
CA LEU A 28 -19.29 20.07 4.79
C LEU A 28 -20.06 21.28 4.25
N ARG A 29 -20.15 22.33 5.06
CA ARG A 29 -20.75 23.63 4.74
C ARG A 29 -19.71 24.71 5.01
N LEU A 30 -19.83 25.84 4.31
CA LEU A 30 -18.99 27.00 4.62
C LEU A 30 -19.61 27.79 5.79
N MET A 31 -18.84 28.03 6.86
CA MET A 31 -19.24 28.84 8.01
C MET A 31 -18.06 29.74 8.40
N ASP A 32 -18.25 31.07 8.32
CA ASP A 32 -17.23 32.08 8.61
C ASP A 32 -15.88 31.87 7.87
N GLY A 33 -15.94 31.42 6.62
CA GLY A 33 -14.77 31.15 5.80
C GLY A 33 -14.11 29.78 6.03
N TRP A 34 -14.63 28.99 6.97
CA TRP A 34 -14.15 27.64 7.25
C TRP A 34 -15.07 26.59 6.65
N LEU A 35 -14.50 25.44 6.26
CA LEU A 35 -15.28 24.25 5.93
C LEU A 35 -15.64 23.52 7.23
N VAL A 36 -16.92 23.43 7.52
CA VAL A 36 -17.47 22.93 8.78
C VAL A 36 -18.49 21.83 8.54
N THR A 37 -18.44 20.76 9.32
CA THR A 37 -19.51 19.74 9.38
C THR A 37 -20.04 19.65 10.81
N GLN A 38 -21.26 19.15 10.96
CA GLN A 38 -21.89 18.97 12.26
C GLN A 38 -22.18 17.48 12.46
N ASP A 39 -21.80 16.93 13.62
CA ASP A 39 -22.14 15.56 13.96
C ASP A 39 -23.62 15.43 14.40
N GLU A 40 -24.08 14.19 14.58
CA GLU A 40 -25.45 13.93 15.05
C GLU A 40 -25.72 14.44 16.49
N GLN A 41 -24.67 14.73 17.25
CA GLN A 41 -24.72 15.25 18.61
C GLN A 41 -24.72 16.79 18.66
N GLY A 42 -24.54 17.45 17.51
CA GLY A 42 -24.53 18.89 17.37
C GLY A 42 -23.16 19.56 17.47
N HIS A 43 -22.05 18.81 17.59
CA HIS A 43 -20.70 19.38 17.64
C HIS A 43 -20.25 19.87 16.25
N TYR A 44 -19.55 21.00 16.24
CA TYR A 44 -18.97 21.58 15.03
C TYR A 44 -17.55 21.08 14.82
N TRP A 45 -17.29 20.57 13.61
CA TRP A 45 -16.00 20.06 13.17
C TRP A 45 -15.44 20.93 12.05
N TYR A 46 -14.27 21.51 12.28
CA TYR A 46 -13.59 22.38 11.31
C TYR A 46 -12.56 21.57 10.52
N LEU A 47 -12.60 21.66 9.20
CA LEU A 47 -11.63 21.01 8.33
C LEU A 47 -10.38 21.88 8.18
N LEU A 48 -9.24 21.32 8.59
CA LEU A 48 -7.93 21.89 8.35
C LEU A 48 -7.24 21.07 7.26
N HIS A 49 -6.68 21.76 6.26
CA HIS A 49 -5.89 21.14 5.19
C HIS A 49 -4.47 21.70 5.22
N GLY A 50 -3.48 20.82 5.10
CA GLY A 50 -2.08 21.17 4.99
C GLY A 50 -1.39 20.23 4.01
N GLU A 51 -0.44 20.78 3.27
CA GLU A 51 0.37 20.06 2.31
C GLU A 51 1.83 20.06 2.78
N LEU A 52 2.52 18.93 2.59
CA LEU A 52 3.92 18.79 2.93
C LEU A 52 4.77 19.47 1.85
N ALA A 53 5.74 20.29 2.26
CA ALA A 53 6.72 20.87 1.34
C ALA A 53 7.73 19.81 0.80
N GLY A 54 7.83 18.65 1.45
CA GLY A 54 8.76 17.56 1.13
C GLY A 54 8.09 16.20 0.97
N SER A 55 8.89 15.17 0.74
CA SER A 55 8.40 13.80 0.54
C SER A 55 7.94 13.16 1.86
N SER A 56 6.81 12.44 1.82
CA SER A 56 6.32 11.62 2.94
C SER A 56 7.18 10.39 3.26
N PHE A 57 8.26 10.17 2.49
CA PHE A 57 9.25 9.12 2.71
C PHE A 57 10.50 9.60 3.48
N ASP A 58 10.64 10.91 3.74
CA ASP A 58 11.68 11.41 4.64
C ASP A 58 11.30 11.10 6.09
N MET A 59 11.89 10.04 6.64
CA MET A 59 11.59 9.53 7.97
C MET A 59 11.86 10.53 9.10
N GLN A 60 12.92 11.34 8.99
CA GLN A 60 13.27 12.27 10.07
C GLN A 60 12.32 13.46 10.09
N GLN A 61 12.05 14.07 8.94
CA GLN A 61 11.11 15.17 8.84
C GLN A 61 9.69 14.71 9.20
N THR A 62 9.27 13.55 8.70
CA THR A 62 7.95 12.98 8.98
C THR A 62 7.75 12.73 10.47
N HIS A 63 8.74 12.13 11.15
CA HIS A 63 8.66 11.90 12.59
C HIS A 63 8.64 13.20 13.40
N GLN A 64 9.48 14.18 13.05
CA GLN A 64 9.49 15.49 13.68
C GLN A 64 8.15 16.22 13.53
N LEU A 65 7.54 16.14 12.35
CA LEU A 65 6.23 16.74 12.11
C LEU A 65 5.15 16.07 12.97
N VAL A 66 5.07 14.73 12.94
CA VAL A 66 4.06 13.99 13.72
C VAL A 66 4.22 14.25 15.21
N THR A 67 5.45 14.25 15.73
CA THR A 67 5.72 14.58 17.15
C THR A 67 5.35 16.02 17.50
N THR A 68 5.63 16.98 16.61
CA THR A 68 5.22 18.38 16.81
C THR A 68 3.69 18.52 16.81
N LEU A 69 2.99 17.86 15.88
CA LEU A 69 1.54 17.86 15.84
C LEU A 69 0.93 17.22 17.09
N SER A 70 1.47 16.09 17.57
CA SER A 70 1.03 15.47 18.82
C SER A 70 1.28 16.35 20.04
N ALA A 71 2.40 17.09 20.08
CA ALA A 71 2.67 18.05 21.15
C ALA A 71 1.65 19.21 21.15
N LEU A 72 1.37 19.77 19.97
CA LEU A 72 0.36 20.82 19.80
C LEU A 72 -1.05 20.33 20.15
N GLU A 73 -1.40 19.09 19.78
CA GLU A 73 -2.65 18.46 20.20
C GLU A 73 -2.75 18.33 21.72
N GLY A 74 -1.65 17.98 22.39
CA GLY A 74 -1.56 17.92 23.86
C GLY A 74 -1.77 19.29 24.52
N GLU A 75 -1.16 20.35 23.96
CA GLU A 75 -1.36 21.72 24.43
C GLU A 75 -2.81 22.18 24.24
N LEU A 76 -3.39 21.88 23.07
CA LEU A 76 -4.77 22.20 22.75
C LEU A 76 -5.75 21.51 23.70
N LYS A 77 -5.56 20.22 23.99
CA LYS A 77 -6.38 19.46 24.96
C LYS A 77 -6.23 19.97 26.39
N THR A 78 -5.04 20.45 26.75
CA THR A 78 -4.80 21.03 28.09
C THR A 78 -5.57 22.34 28.25
N ARG A 79 -5.60 23.19 27.21
CA ARG A 79 -6.32 24.46 27.21
C ARG A 79 -7.84 24.30 27.00
N TYR A 80 -8.25 23.30 26.22
CA TYR A 80 -9.64 23.01 25.87
C TYR A 80 -9.92 21.50 26.02
N PRO A 81 -10.31 21.03 27.22
CA PRO A 81 -10.51 19.61 27.50
C PRO A 81 -11.58 18.92 26.65
N GLN A 82 -12.53 19.70 26.12
CA GLN A 82 -13.60 19.19 25.25
C GLN A 82 -13.24 19.20 23.76
N ALA A 83 -12.10 19.79 23.37
CA ALA A 83 -11.69 19.83 21.98
C ALA A 83 -11.18 18.45 21.52
N GLN A 84 -11.68 18.00 20.37
CA GLN A 84 -11.24 16.78 19.73
C GLN A 84 -10.52 17.11 18.42
N LEU A 85 -9.41 16.42 18.17
CA LEU A 85 -8.67 16.49 16.93
C LEU A 85 -8.69 15.12 16.28
N LEU A 86 -9.10 15.07 15.02
CA LEU A 86 -9.02 13.88 14.18
C LEU A 86 -8.06 14.19 13.04
N SER A 87 -7.07 13.34 12.86
CA SER A 87 -6.02 13.50 11.87
C SER A 87 -6.09 12.39 10.83
N ARG A 88 -5.83 12.75 9.55
CA ARG A 88 -5.74 11.81 8.44
C ARG A 88 -4.65 12.27 7.48
N GLY A 89 -3.86 11.33 6.97
CA GLY A 89 -2.83 11.60 5.98
C GLY A 89 -1.81 10.47 5.89
N THR A 90 -1.19 10.32 4.72
CA THR A 90 -0.13 9.33 4.45
C THR A 90 1.06 9.47 5.39
N VAL A 91 1.33 10.70 5.87
CA VAL A 91 2.42 11.02 6.80
C VAL A 91 2.35 10.25 8.12
N PHE A 92 1.15 10.07 8.68
CA PHE A 92 0.98 9.34 9.95
C PHE A 92 1.22 7.84 9.77
N TYR A 93 0.82 7.30 8.61
CA TYR A 93 1.08 5.90 8.25
C TYR A 93 2.57 5.65 8.02
N SER A 94 3.25 6.56 7.30
CA SER A 94 4.70 6.49 7.07
C SER A 94 5.50 6.58 8.38
N ASP A 95 5.14 7.48 9.30
CA ASP A 95 5.80 7.59 10.61
C ASP A 95 5.60 6.30 11.42
N TYR A 96 4.36 5.83 11.56
CA TYR A 96 4.06 4.61 12.31
C TYR A 96 4.82 3.40 11.75
N ALA A 97 4.81 3.20 10.43
CA ALA A 97 5.54 2.11 9.78
C ALA A 97 7.05 2.20 10.03
N SER A 98 7.61 3.42 10.01
CA SER A 98 9.04 3.66 10.25
C SER A 98 9.42 3.40 11.72
N GLN A 99 8.58 3.83 12.66
CA GLN A 99 8.79 3.56 14.09
C GLN A 99 8.64 2.08 14.42
N GLN A 100 7.63 1.41 13.87
CA GLN A 100 7.44 -0.03 14.02
C GLN A 100 8.65 -0.79 13.48
N ALA A 101 9.11 -0.46 12.27
CA ALA A 101 10.32 -1.05 11.69
C ALA A 101 11.55 -0.83 12.59
N LYS A 102 11.73 0.36 13.15
CA LYS A 102 12.83 0.66 14.08
C LYS A 102 12.74 -0.16 15.38
N GLN A 103 11.53 -0.31 15.93
CA GLN A 103 11.29 -1.15 17.11
C GLN A 103 11.54 -2.63 16.81
N ASP A 104 11.10 -3.13 15.66
CA ASP A 104 11.34 -4.50 15.22
C ASP A 104 12.84 -4.77 15.06
N ILE A 105 13.60 -3.86 14.44
CA ILE A 105 15.07 -3.94 14.37
C ILE A 105 15.68 -4.03 15.77
N SER A 106 15.24 -3.17 16.70
CA SER A 106 15.82 -3.16 18.04
C SER A 106 15.46 -4.39 18.86
N THR A 107 14.21 -4.86 18.78
CA THR A 107 13.70 -5.92 19.65
C THR A 107 14.01 -7.30 19.08
N LEU A 108 13.61 -7.58 17.84
CA LEU A 108 13.88 -8.85 17.17
C LEU A 108 15.36 -8.99 16.85
N GLY A 109 16.03 -7.90 16.43
CA GLY A 109 17.47 -7.93 16.18
C GLY A 109 18.28 -8.32 17.41
N VAL A 110 18.00 -7.70 18.57
CA VAL A 110 18.65 -8.05 19.84
C VAL A 110 18.30 -9.48 20.26
N ALA A 111 17.04 -9.89 20.12
CA ALA A 111 16.61 -11.26 20.44
C ALA A 111 17.32 -12.31 19.57
N THR A 112 17.45 -12.08 18.26
CA THR A 112 18.17 -12.95 17.33
C THR A 112 19.66 -13.01 17.67
N VAL A 113 20.29 -11.87 17.94
CA VAL A 113 21.71 -11.84 18.33
C VAL A 113 21.92 -12.62 19.63
N LEU A 114 21.11 -12.38 20.66
CA LEU A 114 21.19 -13.13 21.92
C LEU A 114 20.92 -14.62 21.71
N GLY A 115 19.94 -14.98 20.88
CA GLY A 115 19.62 -16.37 20.53
C GLY A 115 20.79 -17.08 19.85
N VAL A 116 21.42 -16.44 18.86
CA VAL A 116 22.61 -16.98 18.18
C VAL A 116 23.78 -17.12 19.15
N ILE A 117 24.03 -16.12 20.00
CA ILE A 117 25.07 -16.19 21.04
C ILE A 117 24.82 -17.38 21.97
N LEU A 118 23.60 -17.50 22.49
CA LEU A 118 23.22 -18.57 23.41
C LEU A 118 23.35 -19.94 22.76
N LEU A 119 22.90 -20.08 21.49
CA LEU A 119 23.03 -21.32 20.73
C LEU A 119 24.50 -21.70 20.50
N ILE A 120 25.34 -20.75 20.08
CA ILE A 120 26.77 -21.00 19.85
C ILE A 120 27.48 -21.36 21.15
N VAL A 121 27.21 -20.64 22.24
CA VAL A 121 27.81 -20.94 23.54
C VAL A 121 27.31 -22.28 24.08
N ALA A 122 26.03 -22.62 23.91
CA ALA A 122 25.50 -23.92 24.34
C ALA A 122 26.13 -25.09 23.57
N VAL A 123 26.34 -24.95 22.26
CA VAL A 123 26.89 -26.00 21.40
C VAL A 123 28.40 -26.11 21.53
N PHE A 124 29.11 -25.01 21.33
CA PHE A 124 30.58 -25.00 21.26
C PHE A 124 31.25 -24.71 22.60
N ARG A 125 30.52 -24.20 23.60
CA ARG A 125 31.03 -23.83 24.95
C ARG A 125 32.30 -22.96 24.90
N SER A 126 32.37 -22.08 23.90
CA SER A 126 33.53 -21.23 23.60
C SER A 126 33.08 -19.98 22.85
N LEU A 127 33.73 -18.85 23.12
CA LEU A 127 33.48 -17.58 22.43
C LEU A 127 34.22 -17.47 21.08
N ARG A 128 35.16 -18.36 20.78
CA ARG A 128 35.91 -18.32 19.50
C ARG A 128 34.99 -18.55 18.28
N PRO A 129 34.13 -19.58 18.25
CA PRO A 129 33.11 -19.76 17.20
C PRO A 129 32.20 -18.55 17.00
N LEU A 130 31.85 -17.86 18.09
CA LEU A 130 31.03 -16.66 18.06
C LEU A 130 31.75 -15.51 17.34
N LEU A 131 33.02 -15.29 17.63
CA LEU A 131 33.82 -14.25 16.94
C LEU A 131 33.96 -14.55 15.44
N LEU A 132 34.16 -15.81 15.07
CA LEU A 132 34.23 -16.22 13.66
C LEU A 132 32.91 -15.99 12.92
N CYS A 133 31.79 -16.29 13.60
CA CYS A 133 30.46 -16.03 13.07
C CYS A 133 30.24 -14.52 12.87
N LEU A 134 30.60 -13.70 13.87
CA LEU A 134 30.53 -12.24 13.77
C LEU A 134 31.40 -11.66 12.65
N ILE A 135 32.60 -12.21 12.42
CA ILE A 135 33.45 -11.80 11.29
C ILE A 135 32.75 -12.08 9.97
N SER A 136 32.23 -13.30 9.77
CA SER A 136 31.53 -13.67 8.54
C SER A 136 30.28 -12.82 8.29
N ILE A 137 29.47 -12.60 9.33
CA ILE A 137 28.27 -11.74 9.26
C ILE A 137 28.67 -10.29 8.97
N GLY A 138 29.69 -9.77 9.67
CA GLY A 138 30.16 -8.40 9.52
C GLY A 138 30.68 -8.12 8.12
N VAL A 139 31.47 -9.02 7.55
CA VAL A 139 31.95 -8.91 6.16
C VAL A 139 30.79 -8.99 5.18
N GLY A 140 29.83 -9.90 5.39
CA GLY A 140 28.63 -10.00 4.58
C GLY A 140 27.78 -8.72 4.61
N ALA A 141 27.48 -8.22 5.80
CA ALA A 141 26.70 -6.99 5.99
C ALA A 141 27.40 -5.77 5.38
N LEU A 142 28.72 -5.65 5.56
CA LEU A 142 29.50 -4.55 4.99
C LEU A 142 29.53 -4.61 3.46
N ALA A 143 29.81 -5.79 2.88
CA ALA A 143 29.81 -5.96 1.43
C ALA A 143 28.43 -5.70 0.81
N GLY A 144 27.36 -6.24 1.43
CA GLY A 144 25.98 -5.97 1.00
C GLY A 144 25.64 -4.48 1.07
N THR A 145 26.00 -3.80 2.17
CA THR A 145 25.76 -2.36 2.35
C THR A 145 26.49 -1.55 1.28
N VAL A 146 27.78 -1.81 1.07
CA VAL A 146 28.62 -1.08 0.11
C VAL A 146 28.07 -1.25 -1.31
N VAL A 147 27.79 -2.47 -1.75
CA VAL A 147 27.32 -2.70 -3.13
C VAL A 147 25.91 -2.14 -3.34
N THR A 148 25.02 -2.25 -2.36
CA THR A 148 23.69 -1.64 -2.46
C THR A 148 23.77 -0.12 -2.52
N LEU A 149 24.61 0.52 -1.70
CA LEU A 149 24.83 1.97 -1.77
C LEU A 149 25.45 2.40 -3.10
N LEU A 150 26.38 1.61 -3.66
CA LEU A 150 26.98 1.91 -4.97
C LEU A 150 25.98 1.82 -6.13
N ILE A 151 25.03 0.88 -6.06
CA ILE A 151 24.05 0.66 -7.14
C ILE A 151 22.86 1.62 -7.04
N PHE A 152 22.39 1.90 -5.82
CA PHE A 152 21.14 2.63 -5.59
C PHE A 152 21.32 4.02 -4.97
N GLY A 153 22.52 4.39 -4.51
CA GLY A 153 22.82 5.68 -3.87
C GLY A 153 22.29 5.82 -2.44
N GLU A 154 21.17 5.16 -2.13
CA GLU A 154 20.48 5.23 -0.85
C GLU A 154 20.12 3.83 -0.33
N LEU A 155 20.08 3.66 0.99
CA LEU A 155 19.70 2.41 1.63
C LEU A 155 18.38 2.61 2.38
N HIS A 156 17.32 1.96 1.89
CA HIS A 156 16.02 2.06 2.54
C HIS A 156 16.00 1.24 3.85
N LEU A 157 15.48 1.83 4.94
CA LEU A 157 15.37 1.13 6.23
C LEU A 157 14.69 -0.25 6.13
N MET A 158 13.67 -0.40 5.29
CA MET A 158 12.99 -1.69 5.07
C MET A 158 13.94 -2.77 4.53
N THR A 159 14.93 -2.38 3.71
CA THR A 159 16.00 -3.28 3.27
C THR A 159 16.85 -3.72 4.46
N LEU A 160 17.20 -2.81 5.38
CA LEU A 160 17.97 -3.15 6.58
C LEU A 160 17.20 -4.11 7.50
N VAL A 161 15.90 -3.86 7.70
CA VAL A 161 15.01 -4.71 8.52
C VAL A 161 14.95 -6.12 7.96
N MET A 162 14.62 -6.23 6.67
CA MET A 162 14.52 -7.53 5.99
C MET A 162 15.86 -8.25 5.94
N SER A 163 16.96 -7.50 5.91
CA SER A 163 18.31 -8.05 5.91
C SER A 163 18.71 -8.69 7.25
N MET A 164 17.97 -8.47 8.33
CA MET A 164 18.18 -9.23 9.57
C MET A 164 17.98 -10.73 9.39
N SER A 165 17.09 -11.15 8.48
CA SER A 165 16.89 -12.57 8.15
C SER A 165 18.16 -13.23 7.58
N ILE A 166 19.02 -12.45 6.93
CA ILE A 166 20.26 -12.90 6.30
C ILE A 166 21.30 -13.26 7.36
N ILE A 167 21.26 -12.61 8.53
CA ILE A 167 22.19 -12.87 9.64
C ILE A 167 22.16 -14.35 10.03
N GLY A 168 20.97 -14.95 10.08
CA GLY A 168 20.80 -16.38 10.38
C GLY A 168 21.45 -17.28 9.31
N ILE A 169 21.14 -17.03 8.04
CA ILE A 169 21.66 -17.84 6.92
C ILE A 169 23.19 -17.71 6.81
N SER A 170 23.72 -16.50 7.02
CA SER A 170 25.14 -16.21 7.06
C SER A 170 25.84 -16.94 8.21
N ALA A 171 25.22 -16.96 9.40
CA ALA A 171 25.71 -17.71 10.56
C ALA A 171 25.79 -19.22 10.26
N ASP A 172 24.81 -19.78 9.55
CA ASP A 172 24.75 -21.20 9.24
C ASP A 172 25.99 -21.67 8.47
N TYR A 173 26.47 -20.91 7.48
CA TYR A 173 27.69 -21.28 6.73
C TYR A 173 28.90 -21.48 7.67
N THR A 174 29.04 -20.58 8.64
CA THR A 174 30.07 -20.68 9.68
C THR A 174 29.84 -21.92 10.54
N LEU A 175 28.61 -22.12 11.02
CA LEU A 175 28.25 -23.24 11.89
C LEU A 175 28.46 -24.60 11.23
N TYR A 176 28.12 -24.76 9.95
CA TYR A 176 28.37 -25.98 9.18
C TYR A 176 29.85 -26.34 9.16
N TYR A 177 30.72 -25.37 8.83
CA TYR A 177 32.16 -25.58 8.82
C TYR A 177 32.71 -25.88 10.23
N LEU A 178 32.27 -25.12 11.23
CA LEU A 178 32.74 -25.28 12.61
C LEU A 178 32.27 -26.59 13.25
N THR A 179 31.08 -27.09 12.91
CA THR A 179 30.57 -28.36 13.40
C THR A 179 31.40 -29.53 12.85
N GLU A 180 31.76 -29.50 11.56
CA GLU A 180 32.68 -30.49 10.99
C GLU A 180 34.06 -30.43 11.66
N ARG A 181 34.58 -29.24 11.96
CA ARG A 181 35.82 -29.06 12.73
C ARG A 181 35.70 -29.56 14.17
N MET A 182 34.55 -29.36 14.82
CA MET A 182 34.35 -29.77 16.21
C MET A 182 34.33 -31.30 16.37
N VAL A 183 33.80 -32.01 15.37
CA VAL A 183 33.68 -33.48 15.38
C VAL A 183 34.92 -34.17 14.83
N HIS A 184 35.45 -33.69 13.69
CA HIS A 184 36.54 -34.36 12.96
C HIS A 184 37.87 -33.59 13.00
N GLY A 185 38.00 -32.59 13.89
CA GLY A 185 39.15 -31.68 13.92
C GLY A 185 40.49 -32.29 14.30
N ASN A 186 40.49 -33.47 14.94
CA ASN A 186 41.69 -34.23 15.31
C ASN A 186 42.27 -35.02 14.12
N ASP A 187 41.40 -35.50 13.22
CA ASP A 187 41.79 -36.42 12.14
C ASP A 187 41.97 -35.71 10.80
N ALA A 188 41.44 -34.48 10.67
CA ALA A 188 41.49 -33.69 9.45
C ALA A 188 42.12 -32.32 9.68
N SER A 189 42.89 -31.84 8.71
CA SER A 189 43.32 -30.44 8.69
C SER A 189 42.16 -29.48 8.41
N PRO A 190 42.25 -28.19 8.77
CA PRO A 190 41.21 -27.20 8.48
C PRO A 190 40.78 -27.15 7.00
N TRP A 191 41.72 -27.38 6.09
CA TRP A 191 41.49 -27.42 4.64
C TRP A 191 40.80 -28.70 4.18
N GLN A 192 41.09 -29.85 4.80
CA GLN A 192 40.40 -31.11 4.51
C GLN A 192 38.94 -31.07 5.00
N SER A 193 38.69 -30.46 6.17
CA SER A 193 37.33 -30.22 6.65
C SER A 193 36.56 -29.28 5.71
N LEU A 194 37.23 -28.25 5.17
CA LEU A 194 36.60 -27.36 4.19
C LEU A 194 36.26 -28.11 2.90
N ALA A 195 37.17 -28.94 2.38
CA ALA A 195 36.95 -29.69 1.15
C ALA A 195 35.69 -30.58 1.22
N LYS A 196 35.37 -31.15 2.39
CA LYS A 196 34.16 -31.95 2.61
C LYS A 196 32.87 -31.12 2.54
N VAL A 197 32.90 -29.90 3.08
CA VAL A 197 31.69 -29.08 3.28
C VAL A 197 31.52 -28.03 2.17
N ARG A 198 32.59 -27.70 1.42
CA ARG A 198 32.62 -26.67 0.36
C ARG A 198 31.50 -26.83 -0.66
N ASN A 199 31.31 -28.03 -1.20
CA ASN A 199 30.31 -28.23 -2.26
C ASN A 199 28.89 -28.02 -1.72
N ALA A 200 28.62 -28.41 -0.48
CA ALA A 200 27.34 -28.16 0.17
C ALA A 200 27.12 -26.66 0.43
N LEU A 201 28.15 -25.93 0.89
CA LEU A 201 28.08 -24.48 1.10
C LEU A 201 27.85 -23.70 -0.20
N LEU A 202 28.58 -24.06 -1.26
CA LEU A 202 28.43 -23.40 -2.57
C LEU A 202 27.06 -23.68 -3.17
N LEU A 203 26.53 -24.91 -3.02
CA LEU A 203 25.19 -25.24 -3.48
C LEU A 203 24.13 -24.46 -2.70
N ALA A 204 24.24 -24.39 -1.36
CA ALA A 204 23.33 -23.62 -0.51
C ALA A 204 23.38 -22.11 -0.82
N LEU A 205 24.58 -21.57 -1.07
CA LEU A 205 24.76 -20.19 -1.53
C LEU A 205 24.07 -19.98 -2.87
N LEU A 206 24.35 -20.83 -3.87
CA LEU A 206 23.85 -20.67 -5.23
C LEU A 206 22.32 -20.68 -5.27
N THR A 207 21.68 -21.60 -4.56
CA THR A 207 20.21 -21.69 -4.52
C THR A 207 19.59 -20.46 -3.86
N THR A 208 20.22 -19.94 -2.79
CA THR A 208 19.70 -18.78 -2.07
C THR A 208 19.93 -17.49 -2.86
N VAL A 209 21.10 -17.32 -3.47
CA VAL A 209 21.41 -16.19 -4.37
C VAL A 209 20.45 -16.21 -5.56
N ALA A 210 20.22 -17.37 -6.20
CA ALA A 210 19.27 -17.48 -7.30
C ALA A 210 17.85 -17.05 -6.87
N ALA A 211 17.39 -17.46 -5.69
CA ALA A 211 16.09 -17.06 -5.16
C ALA A 211 15.98 -15.54 -4.98
N TYR A 212 16.98 -14.90 -4.36
CA TYR A 212 16.99 -13.43 -4.22
C TYR A 212 17.11 -12.71 -5.57
N LEU A 213 17.91 -13.22 -6.51
CA LEU A 213 18.01 -12.62 -7.85
C LEU A 213 16.70 -12.70 -8.63
N ILE A 214 15.89 -13.76 -8.43
CA ILE A 214 14.53 -13.82 -8.99
C ILE A 214 13.64 -12.71 -8.41
N MET A 215 13.76 -12.39 -7.11
CA MET A 215 13.02 -11.27 -6.51
C MET A 215 13.38 -9.91 -7.13
N MET A 216 14.55 -9.77 -7.76
CA MET A 216 14.94 -8.55 -8.48
C MET A 216 14.02 -8.25 -9.67
N LEU A 217 13.34 -9.26 -10.23
CA LEU A 217 12.36 -9.08 -11.30
C LEU A 217 11.09 -8.36 -10.83
N ALA A 218 10.83 -8.31 -9.52
CA ALA A 218 9.68 -7.62 -8.97
C ALA A 218 9.76 -6.10 -9.27
N PRO A 219 8.66 -5.43 -9.63
CA PRO A 219 8.65 -4.00 -9.98
C PRO A 219 8.73 -3.07 -8.75
N PHE A 220 9.17 -3.56 -7.59
CA PHE A 220 9.21 -2.82 -6.34
C PHE A 220 10.65 -2.46 -5.95
N PRO A 221 11.03 -1.16 -5.91
CA PRO A 221 12.41 -0.74 -5.62
C PRO A 221 12.98 -1.32 -4.32
N GLY A 222 12.20 -1.35 -3.24
CA GLY A 222 12.64 -1.89 -1.95
C GLY A 222 12.98 -3.39 -1.98
N ILE A 223 12.23 -4.18 -2.75
CA ILE A 223 12.49 -5.61 -2.94
C ILE A 223 13.79 -5.82 -3.73
N ARG A 224 14.03 -4.99 -4.75
CA ARG A 224 15.28 -5.04 -5.54
C ARG A 224 16.51 -4.70 -4.71
N GLN A 225 16.45 -3.67 -3.87
CA GLN A 225 17.54 -3.32 -2.96
C GLN A 225 17.83 -4.46 -1.97
N MET A 226 16.78 -5.09 -1.42
CA MET A 226 16.91 -6.26 -0.55
C MET A 226 17.55 -7.44 -1.25
N ALA A 227 17.12 -7.75 -2.48
CA ALA A 227 17.67 -8.83 -3.28
C ALA A 227 19.18 -8.67 -3.53
N VAL A 228 19.61 -7.47 -3.93
CA VAL A 228 21.03 -7.18 -4.18
C VAL A 228 21.85 -7.25 -2.90
N PHE A 229 21.34 -6.64 -1.82
CA PHE A 229 21.99 -6.71 -0.51
C PHE A 229 22.20 -8.16 -0.06
N ALA A 230 21.16 -8.99 -0.18
CA ALA A 230 21.19 -10.39 0.23
C ALA A 230 22.14 -11.23 -0.63
N ALA A 231 22.05 -11.11 -1.96
CA ALA A 231 22.89 -11.86 -2.88
C ALA A 231 24.38 -11.58 -2.65
N VAL A 232 24.74 -10.30 -2.50
CA VAL A 232 26.13 -9.89 -2.26
C VAL A 232 26.57 -10.25 -0.85
N GLY A 233 25.76 -9.95 0.17
CA GLY A 233 26.11 -10.18 1.56
C GLY A 233 26.28 -11.65 1.90
N LEU A 234 25.40 -12.53 1.40
CA LEU A 234 25.53 -13.98 1.56
C LEU A 234 26.74 -14.53 0.82
N SER A 235 27.01 -14.03 -0.39
CA SER A 235 28.20 -14.42 -1.14
C SER A 235 29.46 -14.03 -0.38
N ALA A 236 29.60 -12.79 0.05
CA ALA A 236 30.75 -12.32 0.82
C ALA A 236 30.92 -13.08 2.14
N SER A 237 29.81 -13.37 2.85
CA SER A 237 29.84 -14.22 4.04
C SER A 237 30.34 -15.63 3.73
N CYS A 238 29.81 -16.30 2.71
CA CYS A 238 30.23 -17.65 2.34
C CYS A 238 31.71 -17.68 1.90
N LEU A 239 32.14 -16.69 1.12
CA LEU A 239 33.55 -16.54 0.74
C LEU A 239 34.45 -16.33 1.96
N THR A 240 34.00 -15.59 2.98
CA THR A 240 34.74 -15.41 4.24
C THR A 240 34.96 -16.75 4.95
N VAL A 241 33.95 -17.61 4.98
CA VAL A 241 34.09 -18.98 5.52
C VAL A 241 35.09 -19.81 4.70
N ILE A 242 35.06 -19.72 3.38
CA ILE A 242 35.94 -20.50 2.51
C ILE A 242 37.40 -20.04 2.63
N PHE A 243 37.66 -18.74 2.63
CA PHE A 243 39.02 -18.19 2.55
C PHE A 243 39.66 -17.93 3.92
N TRP A 244 38.90 -17.39 4.88
CA TRP A 244 39.46 -16.94 6.15
C TRP A 244 39.38 -18.01 7.23
N HIS A 245 38.25 -18.72 7.35
CA HIS A 245 38.06 -19.64 8.49
C HIS A 245 39.10 -20.77 8.61
N PRO A 246 39.62 -21.37 7.52
CA PRO A 246 40.70 -22.37 7.63
C PRO A 246 41.97 -21.86 8.32
N TRP A 247 42.23 -20.55 8.24
CA TRP A 247 43.35 -19.90 8.93
C TRP A 247 43.02 -19.60 10.39
N LEU A 248 41.84 -19.07 10.68
CA LEU A 248 41.46 -18.66 12.04
C LEU A 248 41.05 -19.84 12.96
N CYS A 249 40.71 -21.01 12.40
CA CYS A 249 40.17 -22.15 13.16
C CYS A 249 41.23 -23.17 13.66
N ARG A 250 42.53 -22.91 13.46
CA ARG A 250 43.60 -23.89 13.74
C ARG A 250 43.67 -24.39 15.18
N GLY A 251 43.22 -23.60 16.15
CA GLY A 251 43.27 -23.91 17.58
C GLY A 251 41.91 -24.23 18.23
N LEU A 252 40.91 -24.67 17.46
CA LEU A 252 39.61 -25.04 18.01
C LEU A 252 39.66 -26.46 18.62
N PRO A 253 39.24 -26.63 19.90
CA PRO A 253 39.24 -27.94 20.53
C PRO A 253 38.13 -28.83 19.94
N VAL A 254 38.45 -30.11 19.72
CA VAL A 254 37.47 -31.16 19.41
C VAL A 254 36.63 -31.42 20.65
N ARG A 255 35.31 -31.46 20.50
CA ARG A 255 34.37 -31.61 21.62
C ARG A 255 33.25 -32.59 21.24
N PRO A 256 32.74 -33.37 22.21
CA PRO A 256 31.60 -34.23 21.97
C PRO A 256 30.36 -33.40 21.67
N VAL A 257 29.55 -33.86 20.71
CA VAL A 257 28.31 -33.19 20.31
C VAL A 257 27.34 -33.17 21.51
N PRO A 258 26.77 -32.01 21.87
CA PRO A 258 25.79 -31.93 22.95
C PRO A 258 24.54 -32.76 22.62
N ALA A 259 23.90 -33.34 23.63
CA ALA A 259 22.67 -34.12 23.49
C ALA A 259 22.71 -35.29 22.49
N ILE A 260 23.91 -35.79 22.14
CA ILE A 260 24.09 -36.85 21.14
C ILE A 260 23.27 -38.12 21.45
N VAL A 261 23.15 -38.50 22.73
CA VAL A 261 22.35 -39.66 23.16
C VAL A 261 20.88 -39.49 22.81
N LEU A 262 20.32 -38.28 22.97
CA LEU A 262 18.92 -37.98 22.67
C LEU A 262 18.68 -37.98 21.15
N MET A 263 19.59 -37.39 20.38
CA MET A 263 19.55 -37.43 18.91
C MET A 263 19.63 -38.86 18.37
N LEU A 264 20.52 -39.69 18.93
CA LEU A 264 20.65 -41.10 18.53
C LEU A 264 19.43 -41.93 18.92
N ARG A 265 18.82 -41.68 20.10
CA ARG A 265 17.56 -42.32 20.49
C ARG A 265 16.42 -41.96 19.54
N TRP A 266 16.33 -40.68 19.16
CA TRP A 266 15.36 -40.23 18.17
C TRP A 266 15.58 -40.87 16.80
N LEU A 267 16.83 -40.88 16.31
CA LEU A 267 17.19 -41.52 15.05
C LEU A 267 16.91 -43.03 15.07
N ALA A 268 17.19 -43.70 16.18
CA ALA A 268 16.90 -45.12 16.37
C ALA A 268 15.38 -45.39 16.38
N ALA A 269 14.59 -44.53 17.05
CA ALA A 269 13.14 -44.62 17.02
C ALA A 269 12.59 -44.41 15.61
N TRP A 270 13.14 -43.45 14.86
CA TRP A 270 12.78 -43.21 13.46
C TRP A 270 13.12 -44.41 12.57
N ARG A 271 14.32 -44.99 12.69
CA ARG A 271 14.71 -46.16 11.88
C ARG A 271 13.96 -47.45 12.24
N ARG A 272 13.68 -47.67 13.53
CA ARG A 272 13.11 -48.95 14.01
C ARG A 272 11.59 -48.98 13.99
N ASN A 273 10.92 -47.84 14.14
CA ASN A 273 9.47 -47.80 14.25
C ASN A 273 8.82 -47.27 12.97
N LYS A 274 8.27 -48.17 12.15
CA LYS A 274 7.56 -47.80 10.90
C LYS A 274 6.39 -46.83 11.15
N LYS A 275 5.70 -46.94 12.30
CA LYS A 275 4.62 -46.01 12.68
C LYS A 275 5.14 -44.59 12.85
N LEU A 276 6.38 -44.42 13.32
CA LEU A 276 7.00 -43.10 13.46
C LEU A 276 7.50 -42.59 12.11
N SER A 277 8.27 -43.40 11.36
CA SER A 277 8.87 -42.96 10.09
C SER A 277 7.89 -42.70 8.95
N ILE A 278 6.75 -43.39 8.93
CA ILE A 278 5.72 -43.26 7.88
C ILE A 278 4.48 -42.60 8.45
N GLY A 279 4.02 -43.04 9.63
CA GLY A 279 2.80 -42.50 10.23
C GLY A 279 2.91 -41.04 10.62
N LEU A 280 4.06 -40.56 11.12
CA LEU A 280 4.22 -39.14 11.48
C LEU A 280 4.22 -38.23 10.23
N PRO A 281 5.02 -38.47 9.17
CA PRO A 281 4.92 -37.68 7.94
C PRO A 281 3.53 -37.73 7.29
N VAL A 282 2.88 -38.90 7.28
CA VAL A 282 1.53 -39.04 6.71
C VAL A 282 0.51 -38.28 7.54
N ALA A 283 0.57 -38.34 8.87
CA ALA A 283 -0.32 -37.57 9.74
C ALA A 283 -0.11 -36.06 9.56
N LEU A 284 1.14 -35.60 9.49
CA LEU A 284 1.46 -34.20 9.20
C LEU A 284 0.99 -33.77 7.80
N ALA A 285 1.10 -34.65 6.80
CA ALA A 285 0.61 -34.40 5.46
C ALA A 285 -0.92 -34.29 5.41
N ILE A 286 -1.64 -35.20 6.07
CA ILE A 286 -3.11 -35.14 6.17
C ILE A 286 -3.55 -33.88 6.92
N PHE A 287 -2.88 -33.55 8.04
CA PHE A 287 -3.16 -32.32 8.79
C PHE A 287 -2.93 -31.06 7.94
N SER A 288 -1.82 -31.03 7.19
CA SER A 288 -1.53 -29.92 6.26
C SER A 288 -2.55 -29.84 5.13
N LEU A 289 -3.00 -30.98 4.58
CA LEU A 289 -4.06 -31.03 3.56
C LEU A 289 -5.39 -30.53 4.10
N ALA A 290 -5.75 -30.89 5.34
CA ALA A 290 -6.95 -30.40 6.00
C ALA A 290 -6.88 -28.88 6.22
N GLY A 291 -5.70 -28.34 6.59
CA GLY A 291 -5.48 -26.90 6.69
C GLY A 291 -5.53 -26.18 5.34
N ILE A 292 -5.02 -26.79 4.27
CA ILE A 292 -5.15 -26.24 2.90
C ILE A 292 -6.62 -26.24 2.46
N ALA A 293 -7.41 -27.24 2.86
CA ALA A 293 -8.84 -27.30 2.55
C ALA A 293 -9.65 -26.17 3.22
N THR A 294 -9.14 -25.56 4.30
CA THR A 294 -9.76 -24.40 4.95
C THR A 294 -9.17 -23.07 4.52
N LEU A 295 -8.21 -23.07 3.59
CA LEU A 295 -7.54 -21.86 3.10
C LEU A 295 -8.56 -20.92 2.43
N HIS A 296 -8.74 -19.75 3.02
CA HIS A 296 -9.48 -18.65 2.40
C HIS A 296 -8.48 -17.70 1.78
N VAL A 297 -8.62 -17.46 0.47
CA VAL A 297 -7.83 -16.45 -0.24
C VAL A 297 -8.58 -15.13 -0.16
N ASP A 298 -7.98 -14.15 0.51
CA ASP A 298 -8.48 -12.77 0.54
C ASP A 298 -7.56 -11.91 -0.32
N ASP A 299 -8.07 -11.42 -1.45
CA ASP A 299 -7.32 -10.57 -2.39
C ASP A 299 -7.26 -9.10 -1.94
N ASP A 300 -7.74 -8.78 -0.73
CA ASP A 300 -7.70 -7.42 -0.25
C ASP A 300 -6.31 -7.02 0.28
N ILE A 301 -5.56 -6.33 -0.60
CA ILE A 301 -4.25 -5.76 -0.31
C ILE A 301 -4.27 -4.82 0.91
N SER A 302 -5.41 -4.22 1.29
CA SER A 302 -5.47 -3.41 2.52
C SER A 302 -5.22 -4.22 3.78
N GLN A 303 -5.45 -5.53 3.78
CA GLN A 303 -5.15 -6.40 4.92
C GLN A 303 -3.65 -6.68 5.09
N LEU A 304 -2.85 -6.49 4.03
CA LEU A 304 -1.38 -6.56 4.11
C LEU A 304 -0.78 -5.33 4.80
N GLN A 305 -1.56 -4.25 4.95
CA GLN A 305 -1.16 -3.10 5.74
C GLN A 305 -1.67 -3.28 7.17
N ALA A 306 -0.76 -3.51 8.12
CA ALA A 306 -1.07 -3.45 9.55
C ALA A 306 -1.29 -1.97 9.95
N LEU A 307 -2.41 -1.40 9.51
CA LEU A 307 -2.77 -0.03 9.79
C LEU A 307 -3.11 0.07 11.29
N PRO A 308 -2.45 0.95 12.06
CA PRO A 308 -2.73 1.08 13.48
C PRO A 308 -4.21 1.42 13.70
N GLN A 309 -4.85 0.68 14.61
CA GLN A 309 -6.30 0.78 14.84
C GLN A 309 -6.75 2.20 15.18
N GLN A 310 -5.90 3.01 15.81
CA GLN A 310 -6.17 4.40 16.13
C GLN A 310 -6.28 5.29 14.89
N ILE A 311 -5.35 5.19 13.93
CA ILE A 311 -5.41 6.00 12.70
C ILE A 311 -6.60 5.57 11.84
N LEU A 312 -6.86 4.26 11.74
CA LEU A 312 -8.05 3.73 11.08
C LEU A 312 -9.35 4.22 11.70
N ALA A 313 -9.43 4.28 13.03
CA ALA A 313 -10.61 4.78 13.73
C ALA A 313 -10.85 6.26 13.45
N GLN A 314 -9.78 7.08 13.48
CA GLN A 314 -9.86 8.49 13.11
C GLN A 314 -10.30 8.67 11.65
N GLU A 315 -9.77 7.86 10.73
CA GLU A 315 -10.13 7.92 9.31
C GLU A 315 -11.60 7.53 9.08
N LYS A 316 -12.10 6.52 9.78
CA LYS A 316 -13.54 6.16 9.75
C LYS A 316 -14.41 7.29 10.31
N ALA A 317 -14.00 7.92 11.41
CA ALA A 317 -14.71 9.05 11.98
C ALA A 317 -14.73 10.25 11.02
N ILE A 318 -13.59 10.60 10.42
CA ILE A 318 -13.50 11.67 9.41
C ILE A 318 -14.37 11.34 8.19
N THR A 319 -14.37 10.09 7.73
CA THR A 319 -15.23 9.63 6.62
C THR A 319 -16.70 9.79 6.97
N ALA A 320 -17.11 9.43 8.20
CA ALA A 320 -18.47 9.63 8.66
C ALA A 320 -18.84 11.13 8.75
N LEU A 321 -17.93 11.99 9.20
CA LEU A 321 -18.19 13.42 9.34
C LEU A 321 -18.23 14.16 7.99
N THR A 322 -17.34 13.80 7.07
CA THR A 322 -17.17 14.51 5.79
C THR A 322 -17.96 13.88 4.64
N GLY A 323 -18.30 12.60 4.75
CA GLY A 323 -18.82 11.80 3.65
C GLY A 323 -17.77 11.44 2.59
N GLN A 324 -16.48 11.75 2.81
CA GLN A 324 -15.40 11.46 1.88
C GLN A 324 -14.63 10.21 2.30
N SER A 325 -14.94 9.09 1.64
CA SER A 325 -14.23 7.83 1.83
C SER A 325 -12.85 7.85 1.17
N VAL A 326 -11.87 7.19 1.78
CA VAL A 326 -10.50 7.04 1.21
C VAL A 326 -10.42 5.82 0.29
N ASP A 327 -11.27 4.82 0.50
CA ASP A 327 -11.38 3.65 -0.37
C ASP A 327 -12.20 3.96 -1.64
N GLN A 328 -11.93 5.11 -2.26
CA GLN A 328 -12.52 5.47 -3.54
C GLN A 328 -11.99 4.50 -4.57
N LYS A 329 -12.86 3.59 -4.96
CA LYS A 329 -12.66 2.77 -6.15
C LYS A 329 -13.15 3.63 -7.30
N TRP A 330 -12.44 3.56 -8.42
CA TRP A 330 -12.72 4.40 -9.58
C TRP A 330 -13.03 3.49 -10.77
N PHE A 331 -14.05 3.87 -11.53
CA PHE A 331 -14.12 3.45 -12.92
C PHE A 331 -13.33 4.46 -13.75
N VAL A 332 -12.54 3.96 -14.69
CA VAL A 332 -11.88 4.84 -15.67
C VAL A 332 -12.49 4.60 -17.03
N VAL A 333 -13.03 5.67 -17.61
CA VAL A 333 -13.61 5.68 -18.95
C VAL A 333 -12.62 6.40 -19.86
N TYR A 334 -12.14 5.70 -20.90
CA TYR A 334 -11.15 6.25 -21.84
C TYR A 334 -11.76 6.44 -23.23
N GLY A 335 -11.27 7.44 -23.96
CA GLY A 335 -11.55 7.69 -25.37
C GLY A 335 -10.34 8.23 -26.12
N GLN A 336 -10.34 8.08 -27.44
CA GLN A 336 -9.33 8.62 -28.34
C GLN A 336 -9.38 10.16 -28.46
N SER A 337 -10.48 10.77 -28.01
CA SER A 337 -10.67 12.21 -27.92
C SER A 337 -11.51 12.57 -26.70
N ALA A 338 -11.47 13.85 -26.31
CA ALA A 338 -12.31 14.38 -25.24
C ALA A 338 -13.80 14.12 -25.51
N GLN A 339 -14.25 14.34 -26.74
CA GLN A 339 -15.63 14.12 -27.14
C GLN A 339 -16.04 12.64 -27.05
N GLN A 340 -15.20 11.73 -27.55
CA GLN A 340 -15.49 10.29 -27.46
C GLN A 340 -15.52 9.82 -25.98
N THR A 341 -14.69 10.41 -25.13
CA THR A 341 -14.66 10.09 -23.69
C THR A 341 -15.98 10.47 -23.03
N LEU A 342 -16.52 11.66 -23.33
CA LEU A 342 -17.84 12.08 -22.83
C LEU A 342 -18.98 11.22 -23.36
N GLU A 343 -18.99 10.88 -24.65
CA GLU A 343 -20.01 9.99 -25.22
C GLU A 343 -20.01 8.60 -24.57
N ARG A 344 -18.81 8.06 -24.28
CA ARG A 344 -18.67 6.79 -23.55
C ARG A 344 -19.10 6.90 -22.09
N LEU A 345 -18.81 8.03 -21.43
CA LEU A 345 -19.25 8.29 -20.06
C LEU A 345 -20.78 8.35 -19.98
N GLU A 346 -21.42 9.03 -20.94
CA GLU A 346 -22.87 9.10 -21.08
C GLU A 346 -23.48 7.71 -21.32
N ALA A 347 -22.88 6.90 -22.19
CA ALA A 347 -23.31 5.52 -22.43
C ALA A 347 -23.11 4.60 -21.21
N PHE A 348 -22.14 4.89 -20.35
CA PHE A 348 -21.85 4.11 -19.14
C PHE A 348 -22.74 4.49 -17.95
N THR A 349 -23.27 5.72 -17.92
CA THR A 349 -24.08 6.23 -16.80
C THR A 349 -25.31 5.37 -16.47
N PRO A 350 -26.10 4.84 -17.44
CA PRO A 350 -27.22 3.93 -17.14
C PRO A 350 -26.79 2.64 -16.44
N ALA A 351 -25.61 2.10 -16.78
CA ALA A 351 -25.07 0.90 -16.13
C ALA A 351 -24.64 1.19 -14.68
N LEU A 352 -24.10 2.40 -14.42
CA LEU A 352 -23.79 2.84 -13.05
C LEU A 352 -25.06 3.00 -12.21
N GLU A 353 -26.12 3.58 -12.77
CA GLU A 353 -27.41 3.68 -12.08
C GLU A 353 -28.01 2.32 -11.75
N GLN A 354 -27.95 1.37 -12.69
CA GLN A 354 -28.40 0.00 -12.43
C GLN A 354 -27.57 -0.66 -11.31
N ALA A 355 -26.25 -0.52 -11.36
CA ALA A 355 -25.36 -1.07 -10.34
C ALA A 355 -25.59 -0.47 -8.95
N LYS A 356 -25.93 0.82 -8.87
CA LYS A 356 -26.35 1.51 -7.63
C LYS A 356 -27.66 0.91 -7.09
N ARG A 357 -28.65 0.69 -7.96
CA ARG A 357 -29.93 0.04 -7.59
C ARG A 357 -29.75 -1.40 -7.11
N ASP A 358 -28.82 -2.12 -7.72
CA ASP A 358 -28.45 -3.50 -7.33
C ASP A 358 -27.62 -3.55 -6.04
N GLY A 359 -27.28 -2.39 -5.45
CA GLY A 359 -26.59 -2.28 -4.16
C GLY A 359 -25.10 -2.62 -4.21
N LEU A 360 -24.46 -2.60 -5.39
CA LEU A 360 -23.02 -2.84 -5.54
C LEU A 360 -22.18 -1.73 -4.88
N PHE A 361 -22.65 -0.48 -4.96
CA PHE A 361 -22.09 0.70 -4.31
C PHE A 361 -23.22 1.66 -3.92
N SER A 362 -22.93 2.60 -3.02
CA SER A 362 -23.92 3.54 -2.46
C SER A 362 -24.12 4.79 -3.31
N ASP A 363 -23.05 5.34 -3.88
CA ASP A 363 -23.13 6.53 -4.73
C ASP A 363 -21.99 6.60 -5.73
N TYR A 364 -22.11 7.49 -6.72
CA TYR A 364 -21.07 7.76 -7.71
C TYR A 364 -21.08 9.23 -8.14
N ARG A 365 -19.94 9.75 -8.62
CA ARG A 365 -19.84 11.13 -9.12
C ARG A 365 -19.38 11.15 -10.57
N THR A 366 -20.14 11.84 -11.42
CA THR A 366 -19.77 12.11 -12.82
C THR A 366 -19.37 13.58 -13.01
N LEU A 367 -18.80 13.87 -14.18
CA LEU A 367 -18.49 15.24 -14.56
C LEU A 367 -19.76 16.01 -14.95
N PRO A 368 -19.90 17.28 -14.55
CA PRO A 368 -21.03 18.12 -14.90
C PRO A 368 -20.88 18.74 -16.30
N ILE A 369 -20.42 17.96 -17.28
CA ILE A 369 -20.32 18.37 -18.68
C ILE A 369 -20.83 17.25 -19.59
N ASN A 370 -21.69 17.63 -20.52
CA ASN A 370 -22.26 16.72 -21.52
C ASN A 370 -21.44 16.80 -22.81
N SER A 371 -21.46 15.71 -23.58
CA SER A 371 -20.88 15.63 -24.91
C SER A 371 -21.54 16.64 -25.87
N LEU A 372 -20.82 17.09 -26.91
CA LEU A 372 -21.38 18.01 -27.91
C LEU A 372 -22.64 17.43 -28.59
N ALA A 373 -22.67 16.13 -28.87
CA ALA A 373 -23.85 15.44 -29.39
C ALA A 373 -25.06 15.60 -28.45
N ARG A 374 -24.85 15.44 -27.13
CA ARG A 374 -25.90 15.62 -26.13
C ARG A 374 -26.33 17.08 -26.00
N GLN A 375 -25.40 18.03 -26.01
CA GLN A 375 -25.72 19.47 -25.98
C GLN A 375 -26.59 19.88 -27.18
N GLN A 376 -26.31 19.34 -28.38
CA GLN A 376 -27.14 19.57 -29.56
C GLN A 376 -28.53 18.94 -29.45
N GLN A 377 -28.63 17.74 -28.86
CA GLN A 377 -29.90 17.08 -28.60
C GLN A 377 -30.74 17.86 -27.59
N ASP A 378 -30.14 18.29 -26.47
CA ASP A 378 -30.80 19.07 -25.42
C ASP A 378 -31.29 20.41 -26.00
N LEU A 379 -30.50 21.09 -26.84
CA LEU A 379 -30.92 22.32 -27.52
C LEU A 379 -32.16 22.11 -28.41
N LYS A 380 -32.25 20.99 -29.13
CA LYS A 380 -33.45 20.64 -29.92
C LYS A 380 -34.67 20.45 -29.02
N LEU A 381 -34.51 19.78 -27.88
CA LEU A 381 -35.58 19.59 -26.90
C LEU A 381 -36.04 20.93 -26.31
N LEU A 382 -35.10 21.82 -25.98
CA LEU A 382 -35.40 23.17 -25.47
C LEU A 382 -36.18 24.01 -26.50
N LYS A 383 -35.75 23.99 -27.77
CA LYS A 383 -36.47 24.68 -28.86
C LYS A 383 -37.90 24.17 -29.04
N ASN A 384 -38.14 22.88 -28.82
CA ASN A 384 -39.49 22.29 -28.91
C ASN A 384 -40.35 22.63 -27.70
N ALA A 385 -39.78 22.70 -26.49
CA ALA A 385 -40.50 22.94 -25.24
C ALA A 385 -40.76 24.45 -24.97
N ALA A 386 -39.84 25.32 -25.38
CA ALA A 386 -39.88 26.76 -25.11
C ALA A 386 -41.20 27.45 -25.49
N PRO A 387 -41.84 27.16 -26.66
CA PRO A 387 -43.12 27.79 -27.02
C PRO A 387 -44.30 27.42 -26.11
N ALA A 388 -44.26 26.25 -25.47
CA ALA A 388 -45.29 25.85 -24.52
C ALA A 388 -45.10 26.55 -23.17
N VAL A 389 -43.85 26.63 -22.70
CA VAL A 389 -43.51 27.30 -21.44
C VAL A 389 -43.73 28.81 -21.56
N SER A 390 -43.34 29.44 -22.67
CA SER A 390 -43.57 30.87 -22.89
C SER A 390 -45.05 31.22 -22.88
N ARG A 391 -45.91 30.41 -23.53
CA ARG A 391 -47.38 30.58 -23.46
C ARG A 391 -47.92 30.45 -22.04
N ALA A 392 -47.43 29.47 -21.27
CA ALA A 392 -47.84 29.29 -19.88
C ALA A 392 -47.44 30.51 -19.00
N LEU A 393 -46.23 31.03 -19.20
CA LEU A 393 -45.75 32.21 -18.48
C LEU A 393 -46.51 33.48 -18.88
N GLN A 394 -46.83 33.65 -20.17
CA GLN A 394 -47.66 34.75 -20.67
C GLN A 394 -49.07 34.71 -20.07
N ASN A 395 -49.71 33.53 -20.03
CA ASN A 395 -51.01 33.36 -19.38
C ASN A 395 -50.97 33.66 -17.87
N ALA A 396 -49.81 33.50 -17.23
CA ALA A 396 -49.57 33.85 -15.83
C ALA A 396 -49.22 35.34 -15.62
N GLY A 397 -49.28 36.17 -16.67
CA GLY A 397 -49.01 37.61 -16.60
C GLY A 397 -47.55 38.02 -16.81
N LEU A 398 -46.67 37.10 -17.21
CA LEU A 398 -45.26 37.36 -17.51
C LEU A 398 -45.07 37.51 -19.03
N SER A 399 -45.32 38.72 -19.55
CA SER A 399 -45.37 39.01 -20.99
C SER A 399 -44.02 39.30 -21.66
N THR A 400 -42.92 39.45 -20.92
CA THR A 400 -41.59 39.83 -21.43
C THR A 400 -40.53 38.73 -21.29
N VAL A 401 -40.94 37.47 -21.37
CA VAL A 401 -40.02 36.35 -21.15
C VAL A 401 -39.71 35.66 -22.48
N ASN A 402 -38.49 35.86 -22.97
CA ASN A 402 -38.01 35.24 -24.20
C ASN A 402 -36.75 34.42 -23.88
N PRO A 403 -36.81 33.07 -23.88
CA PRO A 403 -35.65 32.24 -23.60
C PRO A 403 -34.58 32.44 -24.68
N ASP A 404 -33.32 32.66 -24.28
CA ASP A 404 -32.20 32.58 -25.21
C ASP A 404 -31.96 31.10 -25.58
N LEU A 405 -32.07 30.80 -26.86
CA LEU A 405 -31.93 29.46 -27.44
C LEU A 405 -30.82 29.42 -28.51
N ASN A 406 -29.90 30.39 -28.45
CA ASN A 406 -28.70 30.38 -29.29
C ASN A 406 -27.76 29.25 -28.84
N ALA A 407 -27.15 28.57 -29.82
CA ALA A 407 -26.23 27.49 -29.51
C ALA A 407 -24.95 28.08 -28.91
N MET A 408 -24.68 27.76 -27.64
CA MET A 408 -23.42 28.06 -26.97
C MET A 408 -22.75 26.75 -26.55
N PRO A 409 -22.13 26.01 -27.49
CA PRO A 409 -21.52 24.73 -27.17
C PRO A 409 -20.32 24.92 -26.25
N VAL A 410 -20.24 24.10 -25.21
CA VAL A 410 -19.13 24.10 -24.24
C VAL A 410 -18.22 22.92 -24.56
N THR A 411 -17.01 23.22 -25.05
CA THR A 411 -15.95 22.21 -25.23
C THR A 411 -15.29 21.89 -23.90
N VAL A 412 -14.66 20.71 -23.79
CA VAL A 412 -13.94 20.30 -22.58
C VAL A 412 -12.83 21.29 -22.20
N ASP A 413 -12.05 21.77 -23.16
CA ASP A 413 -10.95 22.72 -22.89
C ASP A 413 -11.47 24.05 -22.33
N ALA A 414 -12.54 24.60 -22.93
CA ALA A 414 -13.20 25.80 -22.43
C ALA A 414 -13.78 25.60 -21.01
N TRP A 415 -14.33 24.42 -20.73
CA TRP A 415 -14.83 24.09 -19.39
C TRP A 415 -13.70 23.95 -18.38
N LEU A 416 -12.61 23.25 -18.71
CA LEU A 416 -11.42 23.10 -17.86
C LEU A 416 -10.76 24.45 -17.54
N ALA A 417 -10.76 25.38 -18.49
CA ALA A 417 -10.28 26.75 -18.29
C ALA A 417 -11.21 27.58 -17.39
N SER A 418 -12.47 27.19 -17.23
CA SER A 418 -13.45 27.93 -16.43
C SER A 418 -13.33 27.63 -14.93
N PRO A 419 -13.71 28.57 -14.04
CA PRO A 419 -13.82 28.33 -12.60
C PRO A 419 -14.82 27.22 -12.25
N ALA A 420 -15.81 26.97 -13.11
CA ALA A 420 -16.82 25.94 -12.88
C ALA A 420 -16.25 24.50 -12.91
N SER A 421 -15.03 24.30 -13.42
CA SER A 421 -14.38 22.99 -13.44
C SER A 421 -13.48 22.72 -12.22
N GLU A 422 -13.20 23.72 -11.39
CA GLU A 422 -12.12 23.68 -10.40
C GLU A 422 -12.21 22.47 -9.45
N GLY A 423 -13.41 22.14 -8.98
CA GLY A 423 -13.67 20.97 -8.14
C GLY A 423 -13.63 19.60 -8.84
N TRP A 424 -13.46 19.56 -10.16
CA TRP A 424 -13.52 18.36 -10.99
C TRP A 424 -12.30 18.15 -11.88
N ARG A 425 -11.37 19.11 -11.98
CA ARG A 425 -10.19 19.02 -12.87
C ARG A 425 -9.37 17.74 -12.65
N LEU A 426 -9.22 17.31 -11.40
CA LEU A 426 -8.49 16.09 -11.03
C LEU A 426 -9.14 14.80 -11.56
N LEU A 427 -10.42 14.84 -11.93
CA LEU A 427 -11.14 13.70 -12.49
C LEU A 427 -10.96 13.57 -14.00
N TRP A 428 -10.41 14.58 -14.66
CA TRP A 428 -10.14 14.58 -16.10
C TRP A 428 -8.65 14.36 -16.35
N LEU A 429 -8.33 13.44 -17.26
CA LEU A 429 -6.97 13.11 -17.65
C LEU A 429 -6.84 13.32 -19.16
N THR A 430 -5.91 14.16 -19.58
CA THR A 430 -5.56 14.34 -21.00
C THR A 430 -4.12 13.86 -21.21
N ARG A 431 -3.89 13.06 -22.25
CA ARG A 431 -2.55 12.63 -22.69
C ARG A 431 -2.07 13.49 -23.86
N GLU A 432 -0.76 13.55 -24.05
CA GLU A 432 -0.11 14.33 -25.13
C GLU A 432 -0.55 13.94 -26.54
N ASN A 433 -1.00 12.69 -26.73
CA ASN A 433 -1.51 12.17 -28.00
C ASN A 433 -2.98 12.51 -28.26
N GLY A 434 -3.64 13.29 -27.38
CA GLY A 434 -5.06 13.66 -27.49
C GLY A 434 -6.03 12.62 -26.89
N GLU A 435 -5.52 11.45 -26.45
CA GLU A 435 -6.34 10.51 -25.69
C GLU A 435 -6.78 11.14 -24.37
N SER A 436 -8.04 10.91 -24.01
CA SER A 436 -8.61 11.47 -22.79
C SER A 436 -9.23 10.36 -21.93
N GLY A 437 -9.28 10.61 -20.63
CA GLY A 437 -9.83 9.70 -19.64
C GLY A 437 -10.61 10.46 -18.56
N VAL A 438 -11.66 9.83 -18.06
CA VAL A 438 -12.44 10.31 -16.92
C VAL A 438 -12.39 9.29 -15.79
N LEU A 439 -12.10 9.80 -14.60
CA LEU A 439 -12.22 9.07 -13.34
C LEU A 439 -13.62 9.27 -12.76
N VAL A 440 -14.34 8.16 -12.55
CA VAL A 440 -15.66 8.14 -11.91
C VAL A 440 -15.51 7.48 -10.53
N PRO A 441 -15.43 8.26 -9.44
CA PRO A 441 -15.38 7.69 -8.10
C PRO A 441 -16.71 7.02 -7.75
N VAL A 442 -16.62 5.89 -7.05
CA VAL A 442 -17.75 5.21 -6.42
C VAL A 442 -17.53 5.05 -4.92
N ASP A 443 -18.59 5.30 -4.15
CA ASP A 443 -18.57 5.24 -2.69
C ASP A 443 -19.30 4.00 -2.17
N GLY A 444 -18.78 3.38 -1.11
CA GLY A 444 -19.48 2.30 -0.39
C GLY A 444 -19.56 0.97 -1.13
N VAL A 445 -18.49 0.58 -1.83
CA VAL A 445 -18.42 -0.67 -2.60
C VAL A 445 -18.46 -1.89 -1.68
N LYS A 446 -19.52 -2.70 -1.76
CA LYS A 446 -19.72 -3.88 -0.87
C LYS A 446 -19.09 -5.16 -1.40
N ARG A 447 -18.86 -5.30 -2.71
CA ARG A 447 -18.24 -6.48 -3.36
C ARG A 447 -17.42 -6.06 -4.58
N SER A 448 -16.10 -6.15 -4.49
CA SER A 448 -15.16 -5.81 -5.59
C SER A 448 -15.09 -6.86 -6.70
N GLY A 449 -15.46 -8.12 -6.44
CA GLY A 449 -15.12 -9.25 -7.32
C GLY A 449 -16.10 -9.63 -8.42
N ARG A 450 -17.31 -9.03 -8.51
CA ARG A 450 -18.38 -9.54 -9.39
C ARG A 450 -19.01 -8.55 -10.36
N ALA A 451 -18.55 -7.30 -10.40
CA ALA A 451 -18.95 -6.41 -11.48
C ALA A 451 -18.30 -6.92 -12.77
N GLU A 452 -19.07 -7.62 -13.60
CA GLU A 452 -18.66 -8.05 -14.94
C GLU A 452 -17.96 -6.88 -15.63
N ARG A 453 -16.69 -7.08 -16.00
CA ARG A 453 -15.89 -6.08 -16.72
C ARG A 453 -16.66 -5.71 -17.99
N PRO A 454 -17.30 -4.54 -18.10
CA PRO A 454 -17.81 -4.09 -19.38
C PRO A 454 -16.58 -3.91 -20.27
N ARG A 455 -16.66 -4.30 -21.55
CA ARG A 455 -15.53 -4.32 -22.52
C ARG A 455 -14.78 -2.98 -22.71
N HIS A 456 -15.15 -1.92 -21.99
CA HIS A 456 -14.65 -0.56 -22.11
C HIS A 456 -14.17 0.10 -20.80
N ALA A 457 -14.13 -0.62 -19.66
CA ALA A 457 -13.67 -0.05 -18.38
C ALA A 457 -12.62 -0.94 -17.69
N ILE A 458 -11.52 -0.33 -17.26
CA ILE A 458 -10.49 -0.97 -16.42
C ILE A 458 -10.67 -0.48 -14.99
N PHE A 459 -10.88 -1.41 -14.07
CA PHE A 459 -10.91 -1.13 -12.64
C PHE A 459 -9.47 -0.90 -12.14
N ARG A 460 -9.16 0.30 -11.63
CA ARG A 460 -7.86 0.58 -10.99
C ARG A 460 -8.09 1.21 -9.62
N ARG A 461 -7.44 0.67 -8.60
CA ARG A 461 -7.32 1.29 -7.27
C ARG A 461 -6.19 2.32 -7.35
N GLY A 462 -6.47 3.58 -7.04
CA GLY A 462 -5.43 4.61 -6.93
C GLY A 462 -4.70 4.45 -5.61
N VAL A 463 -3.38 4.37 -5.66
CA VAL A 463 -2.52 4.63 -4.50
C VAL A 463 -2.23 6.13 -4.55
N GLY A 464 -2.98 6.91 -3.76
CA GLY A 464 -2.80 8.36 -3.60
C GLY A 464 -2.07 8.65 -2.31
#